data_AF-A0A7C8DQZ6-F1
#
_entry.id   AF-A0A7C8DQZ6-F1
#
_cell.length_a   1.000
_cell.length_b   1.000
_cell.length_c   1.000
_cell.angle_alpha   90.00
_cell.angle_beta   90.00
_cell.angle_gamma   90.00
#
_symmetry.space_group_name_H-M   'P 1'
#
loop_
_entity.id
_entity.type
_entity.pdbx_description
1 polymer ?
#
loop_
_entity_poly.entity_id
_entity_poly.type
_entity_poly.pdbx_seq_one_letter_code
_entity_poly.pdbx_strand_id
1 'polypeptide(L)' 'MSSELTQINDFTQLFISDIPLIDTRAPIEFEQGAFPFTQSLPL' A
#
# COMPACT_ATOMS: atom_id res chain seq x y z
N MET A 1 -0.44 -3.41 23.09
CA MET A 1 0.78 -2.65 22.76
C MET A 1 0.92 -2.73 21.25
N SER A 2 0.60 -1.65 20.54
CA SER A 2 0.75 -1.66 19.09
C SER A 2 2.25 -1.71 18.80
N SER A 3 2.70 -2.74 18.11
CA SER A 3 4.06 -2.79 17.58
C SER A 3 4.17 -1.71 16.50
N GLU A 4 5.07 -0.76 16.68
CA GLU A 4 5.38 0.23 15.64
C GLU A 4 5.79 -0.49 14.35
N LEU A 5 5.20 -0.09 13.23
CA LEU A 5 5.54 -0.63 11.92
C LEU A 5 6.89 -0.07 11.47
N THR A 6 7.72 -0.92 10.88
CA THR A 6 8.98 -0.52 10.27
C THR A 6 8.73 0.54 9.19
N GLN A 7 9.29 1.72 9.39
CA GLN A 7 9.24 2.81 8.41
C GLN A 7 10.29 2.60 7.33
N ILE A 8 9.96 2.96 6.09
CA ILE A 8 10.87 2.92 4.94
C ILE A 8 10.94 4.30 4.29
N ASN A 9 12.08 4.62 3.68
CA ASN A 9 12.28 5.87 2.94
C ASN A 9 12.85 5.65 1.52
N ASP A 10 13.23 4.42 1.18
CA ASP A 10 13.65 4.07 -0.17
C ASP A 10 12.43 3.67 -1.03
N PHE A 11 11.77 4.68 -1.58
CA PHE A 11 10.64 4.48 -2.47
C PHE A 11 11.04 3.87 -3.81
N THR A 12 12.30 3.95 -4.23
CA THR A 12 12.77 3.38 -5.51
C THR A 12 12.59 1.87 -5.51
N GLN A 13 12.92 1.24 -4.39
CA GLN A 13 12.76 -0.21 -4.22
C GLN A 13 11.31 -0.67 -4.33
N LEU A 14 10.33 0.17 -4.01
CA LEU A 14 8.91 -0.19 -4.20
C LEU A 14 8.55 -0.40 -5.67
N PHE A 15 9.20 0.33 -6.59
CA PHE A 15 8.89 0.26 -8.01
C PHE A 15 9.66 -0.83 -8.76
N ILE A 16 10.89 -1.15 -8.34
CA ILE A 16 11.77 -2.06 -9.09
C ILE A 16 11.76 -3.50 -8.58
N SER A 17 11.21 -3.74 -7.38
CA SER A 17 11.34 -5.03 -6.69
C SER A 17 10.05 -5.85 -6.67
N ASP A 18 9.08 -5.53 -7.55
CA ASP A 18 7.78 -6.22 -7.68
C ASP A 18 7.11 -6.53 -6.31
N ILE A 19 7.18 -5.57 -5.39
CA ILE A 19 6.68 -5.75 -4.02
C ILE A 19 5.15 -5.67 -4.06
N PRO A 20 4.41 -6.67 -3.56
CA PRO A 20 2.96 -6.60 -3.50
C PRO A 20 2.52 -5.51 -2.52
N LEU A 21 1.58 -4.67 -2.95
CA LEU A 21 1.06 -3.55 -2.17
C LEU A 21 -0.45 -3.72 -1.92
N ILE A 22 -0.87 -3.48 -0.68
CA ILE A 22 -2.28 -3.52 -0.28
C ILE A 22 -2.71 -2.11 0.09
N ASP A 23 -3.84 -1.67 -0.45
CA ASP A 23 -4.49 -0.42 -0.08
C ASP A 23 -5.58 -0.70 0.95
N THR A 24 -5.40 -0.18 2.17
CA THR A 24 -6.29 -0.38 3.32
C THR A 24 -7.30 0.75 3.51
N ARG A 25 -7.36 1.71 2.58
CA ARG A 25 -8.34 2.80 2.60
C ARG A 25 -9.76 2.28 2.31
N ALA A 26 -10.77 3.12 2.52
CA ALA A 26 -12.14 2.76 2.20
C ALA A 26 -12.32 2.52 0.68
N PRO A 27 -13.28 1.67 0.25
CA PRO A 27 -13.50 1.38 -1.17
C PRO A 27 -13.68 2.64 -2.04
N ILE A 28 -14.41 3.63 -1.53
CA ILE A 28 -14.64 4.88 -2.26
C ILE A 28 -13.36 5.70 -2.48
N GLU A 29 -12.38 5.61 -1.58
CA GLU A 29 -11.08 6.28 -1.72
C GLU A 29 -10.18 5.55 -2.71
N PHE A 30 -10.26 4.21 -2.75
CA PHE A 30 -9.56 3.39 -3.74
C PHE A 30 -10.08 3.68 -5.16
N GLU A 31 -11.41 3.74 -5.34
CA GLU A 31 -12.07 4.06 -6.61
C GLU A 31 -11.76 5.46 -7.14
N GLN A 32 -11.51 6.43 -6.25
CA GLN A 32 -11.11 7.80 -6.61
C GLN A 32 -9.68 7.89 -7.17
N GLY A 33 -8.85 6.88 -6.92
CA GLY A 33 -7.47 6.85 -7.36
C GLY A 33 -6.61 6.05 -6.39
N ALA A 34 -6.16 4.89 -6.84
CA ALA A 34 -5.21 4.06 -6.13
C ALA A 34 -3.82 4.15 -6.76
N PHE A 35 -2.80 3.92 -5.94
CA PHE A 35 -1.44 3.78 -6.44
C PHE A 35 -1.36 2.60 -7.43
N PRO A 36 -0.54 2.66 -8.48
CA PRO A 36 -0.46 1.58 -9.47
C PRO A 36 -0.17 0.22 -8.83
N PHE A 37 -0.83 -0.83 -9.34
CA PHE A 37 -0.64 -2.22 -8.93
C PHE A 37 -0.98 -2.55 -7.47
N THR A 38 -1.62 -1.65 -6.72
CA THR A 38 -2.15 -1.99 -5.40
C THR A 38 -3.45 -2.79 -5.50
N GLN A 39 -3.71 -3.61 -4.49
CA GLN A 39 -4.96 -4.33 -4.36
C GLN A 39 -5.71 -3.89 -3.10
N SER A 40 -6.99 -3.57 -3.23
CA SER A 40 -7.88 -3.43 -2.08
C SER A 40 -8.34 -4.82 -1.64
N LEU A 41 -8.07 -5.16 -0.38
CA LEU A 41 -8.53 -6.41 0.24
C LEU A 41 -9.53 -6.05 1.34
N PRO A 42 -10.79 -6.54 1.26
CA PRO A 42 -11.76 -6.36 2.34
C PRO A 42 -11.23 -6.96 3.65
N LEU A 43 -11.37 -6.23 4.75
CA LEU A 43 -11.11 -6.72 6.12
C LEU A 43 -12.31 -7.49 6.67
#